data_AF-A0A4Y2QQB4-F1
#
_entry.id   AF-A0A4Y2QQB4-F1
#
_cell.length_a   1.000
_cell.length_b   1.000
_cell.length_c   1.000
_cell.angle_alpha   90.00
_cell.angle_beta   90.00
_cell.angle_gamma   90.00
#
_symmetry.space_group_name_H-M   'P 1'
#
loop_
_entity.id
_entity.type
_entity.pdbx_description
1 polymer ?
#
loop_
_entity_poly.entity_id
_entity_poly.type
_entity_poly.pdbx_seq_one_letter_code
_entity_poly.pdbx_strand_id
1 'polypeptide(L)'
;MLEELQTSWDNGDTGRKIYNIMTSVSLHPTNCIREDAIFFSQHSPFPAYLKKFHLSDCDYCSCGGIGTALHYAEECIFAVSWHMRKPAPNFEQEWLKKNRQ
;
A
#
# COMPACT_ATOMS: atom_id res chain seq x y z
N MET A 1 20.08 9.91 14.88
CA MET A 1 19.72 9.10 13.68
C MET A 1 18.27 8.65 13.67
N LEU A 2 17.82 7.71 14.52
CA LEU A 2 16.41 7.29 14.50
C LEU A 2 15.43 8.40 14.93
N GLU A 3 15.80 9.18 15.96
CA GLU A 3 15.00 10.31 16.44
C GLU A 3 14.92 11.45 15.40
N GLU A 4 15.99 11.67 14.63
CA GLU A 4 16.00 12.65 13.54
C GLU A 4 15.11 12.19 12.38
N LEU A 5 15.13 10.89 12.07
CA LEU A 5 14.24 10.28 11.07
C LEU A 5 12.78 10.38 11.52
N GLN A 6 12.49 10.12 12.80
CA GLN A 6 11.15 10.28 13.37
C GLN A 6 10.69 11.74 13.28
N THR A 7 11.56 12.68 13.66
CA THR A 7 11.26 14.12 13.58
C THR A 7 10.98 14.55 12.13
N SER A 8 11.73 14.03 11.16
CA SER A 8 11.46 14.28 9.74
C SER A 8 10.15 13.64 9.28
N TRP A 9 9.79 12.48 9.82
CA TRP A 9 8.57 11.75 9.50
C TRP A 9 7.33 12.48 10.02
N ASP A 10 7.39 13.00 11.26
CA ASP A 10 6.30 13.73 11.90
C ASP A 10 6.01 15.08 11.21
N ASN A 11 7.06 15.77 10.79
CA ASN A 11 6.98 17.10 10.17
C ASN A 11 6.84 17.06 8.64
N GLY A 12 6.91 15.89 8.01
CA GLY A 12 6.84 15.74 6.55
C GLY A 12 5.42 15.89 6.00
N ASP A 13 5.26 16.66 4.92
CA ASP A 13 3.97 16.84 4.25
C ASP A 13 3.69 15.79 3.17
N THR A 14 4.75 15.15 2.65
CA THR A 14 4.66 14.10 1.63
C THR A 14 4.41 12.74 2.31
N GLY A 15 3.57 11.90 1.70
CA GLY A 15 3.33 10.56 2.22
C GLY A 15 2.46 10.51 3.49
N ARG A 16 1.71 11.58 3.82
CA ARG A 16 0.80 11.64 4.99
C ARG A 16 -0.19 10.48 5.08
N LYS A 17 -0.60 9.91 3.94
CA LYS A 17 -1.39 8.68 3.89
C LYS A 17 -0.65 7.53 4.57
N ILE A 18 0.63 7.32 4.27
CA ILE A 18 1.49 6.29 4.88
C ILE A 18 1.78 6.62 6.34
N TYR A 19 2.02 7.90 6.67
CA TYR A 19 2.22 8.35 8.05
C TYR A 19 1.06 7.96 8.97
N ASN A 20 -0.18 8.08 8.50
CA ASN A 20 -1.35 7.69 9.28
C ASN A 20 -1.32 6.21 9.66
N ILE A 21 -0.75 5.34 8.83
CA ILE A 21 -0.65 3.88 9.07
C ILE A 21 0.60 3.52 9.87
N MET A 22 1.71 4.16 9.55
CA MET A 22 2.99 3.98 10.19
C MET A 22 3.44 5.31 10.79
N THR A 23 3.01 5.56 12.02
CA THR A 23 3.32 6.80 12.75
C THR A 23 4.72 6.81 13.33
N SER A 24 5.42 5.67 13.34
CA SER A 24 6.76 5.55 13.93
C SER A 24 7.75 4.86 13.00
N VAL A 25 8.98 5.36 12.97
CA VAL A 25 10.10 4.81 12.21
C VAL A 25 10.76 3.69 13.03
N SER A 26 10.98 2.53 12.40
CA SER A 26 11.65 1.39 13.01
C SER A 26 12.72 0.81 12.08
N LEU A 27 13.83 0.35 12.64
CA LEU A 27 14.85 -0.41 11.92
C LEU A 27 14.51 -1.90 11.83
N HIS A 28 13.54 -2.38 12.62
CA HIS A 28 13.09 -3.75 12.56
C HIS A 28 12.00 -3.87 11.49
N PRO A 29 12.19 -4.70 10.44
CA PRO A 29 11.15 -4.96 9.47
C PRO A 29 10.00 -5.68 10.18
N THR A 30 8.93 -4.94 10.43
CA THR A 30 7.65 -5.55 10.85
C THR A 30 6.97 -5.95 9.57
N ASN A 31 6.65 -7.24 9.38
CA ASN A 31 6.07 -7.72 8.12
C ASN A 31 4.84 -6.90 7.72
N CYS A 32 3.99 -6.53 8.69
CA CYS A 32 2.84 -5.65 8.48
C CYS A 32 3.16 -4.29 7.81
N ILE A 33 4.39 -3.77 7.89
CA ILE A 33 4.74 -2.46 7.31
C ILE A 33 4.95 -2.54 5.79
N ARG A 34 5.45 -3.67 5.27
CA ARG A 34 5.90 -3.73 3.87
C ARG A 34 4.73 -3.83 2.90
N GLU A 35 3.82 -4.78 3.12
CA GLU A 35 2.65 -4.94 2.26
C GLU A 35 1.70 -3.74 2.38
N ASP A 36 1.49 -3.23 3.60
CA ASP A 36 0.69 -2.01 3.84
C ASP A 36 1.31 -0.78 3.15
N ALA A 37 2.61 -0.51 3.34
CA ALA A 37 3.25 0.64 2.68
C ALA A 37 3.17 0.55 1.15
N ILE A 38 3.38 -0.64 0.59
CA ILE A 38 3.22 -0.93 -0.85
C ILE A 38 1.79 -0.63 -1.32
N PHE A 39 0.80 -1.08 -0.55
CA PHE A 39 -0.60 -0.94 -0.88
C PHE A 39 -1.09 0.51 -0.77
N PHE A 40 -0.81 1.16 0.36
CA PHE A 40 -1.31 2.49 0.67
C PHE A 40 -0.63 3.59 -0.13
N SER A 41 0.64 3.38 -0.48
CA SER A 41 1.36 4.24 -1.42
C SER A 41 0.84 4.09 -2.84
N GLN A 42 0.26 2.93 -3.19
CA GLN A 42 -0.06 2.51 -4.57
C GLN A 42 1.15 2.53 -5.52
N HIS A 43 2.36 2.81 -5.02
CA HIS A 43 3.58 3.04 -5.80
C HIS A 43 4.31 1.74 -6.18
N SER A 44 3.59 0.62 -6.21
CA SER A 44 4.16 -0.72 -6.36
C SER A 44 4.19 -1.20 -7.81
N PRO A 45 4.80 -2.35 -8.14
CA PRO A 45 4.93 -2.86 -9.51
C PRO A 45 3.60 -3.44 -10.03
N PHE A 46 2.48 -2.86 -9.61
CA PHE A 46 1.15 -3.25 -10.06
C PHE A 46 0.93 -2.72 -11.49
N PRO A 47 0.41 -3.55 -12.41
CA PRO A 47 0.21 -3.17 -13.81
C PRO A 47 -0.50 -1.83 -14.00
N ALA A 48 -1.54 -1.54 -13.21
CA ALA A 48 -2.29 -0.28 -13.29
C ALA A 48 -1.43 0.93 -12.89
N TYR A 49 -0.54 0.78 -11.91
CA TYR A 49 0.39 1.84 -11.52
C TYR A 49 1.44 2.08 -12.60
N LEU A 50 2.02 1.02 -13.14
CA LEU A 50 3.01 1.12 -14.22
C LEU A 50 2.43 1.79 -15.47
N LYS A 51 1.19 1.47 -15.83
CA LYS A 51 0.49 2.10 -16.97
C LYS A 51 0.27 3.60 -16.78
N LYS A 52 -0.03 4.04 -15.56
CA LYS A 52 -0.20 5.47 -15.23
C LYS A 52 1.07 6.30 -15.52
N PHE A 53 2.25 5.70 -15.37
CA PHE A 53 3.54 6.34 -15.66
C PHE A 53 4.11 5.97 -17.02
N HIS A 54 3.30 5.36 -17.90
CA HIS A 54 3.72 4.91 -19.24
C HIS A 54 4.91 3.95 -19.21
N LEU A 55 5.06 3.18 -18.12
CA LEU A 55 6.08 2.14 -17.95
C LEU A 55 5.59 0.76 -18.40
N SER A 56 4.29 0.62 -18.64
CA SER A 56 3.63 -0.57 -19.17
C SER A 56 2.46 -0.15 -20.06
N ASP A 57 2.21 -0.91 -21.12
CA ASP A 57 1.04 -0.70 -21.98
C ASP A 57 -0.23 -1.38 -21.44
N CYS A 58 -0.06 -2.31 -20.49
CA CYS A 58 -1.12 -3.14 -19.93
C CYS A 58 -1.31 -2.86 -18.43
N ASP A 59 -2.57 -2.69 -18.03
CA ASP A 59 -3.04 -2.56 -16.65
C ASP A 59 -3.68 -3.83 -16.11
N TYR A 60 -3.73 -4.91 -16.88
CA TYR A 60 -4.34 -6.17 -16.45
C TYR A 60 -3.37 -7.05 -15.66
N CYS A 61 -3.90 -7.70 -14.64
CA CYS A 61 -3.27 -8.83 -13.97
C CYS A 61 -3.35 -10.08 -14.86
N SER A 62 -2.41 -11.01 -14.68
CA SER A 62 -2.42 -12.30 -15.39
C SER A 62 -3.67 -13.15 -15.13
N CYS A 63 -4.42 -12.88 -14.06
CA CYS A 63 -5.72 -13.54 -13.82
C CYS A 63 -6.90 -12.85 -14.52
N GLY A 64 -6.66 -11.80 -15.30
CA GLY A 64 -7.68 -11.11 -16.11
C GLY A 64 -8.39 -9.94 -15.43
N GLY A 65 -8.13 -9.66 -14.15
CA GLY A 65 -8.60 -8.45 -13.46
C GLY A 65 -7.74 -7.22 -13.74
N ILE A 66 -8.18 -6.03 -13.34
CA ILE A 66 -7.34 -4.82 -13.38
C ILE A 66 -6.28 -4.97 -12.30
N GLY A 67 -5.01 -4.96 -12.67
CA GLY A 67 -3.85 -5.08 -11.79
C GLY A 67 -3.62 -3.85 -10.93
N THR A 68 -4.60 -3.49 -10.11
CA THR A 68 -4.50 -2.49 -9.05
C THR A 68 -3.98 -3.14 -7.76
N ALA A 69 -3.50 -2.32 -6.81
CA ALA A 69 -3.13 -2.82 -5.48
C ALA A 69 -4.31 -3.53 -4.78
N LEU A 70 -5.54 -3.01 -4.94
CA LEU A 70 -6.76 -3.57 -4.37
C LEU A 70 -7.06 -4.97 -4.90
N HIS A 71 -6.99 -5.14 -6.21
CA HIS A 71 -7.18 -6.43 -6.84
C HIS A 71 -6.21 -7.49 -6.30
N TYR A 72 -4.93 -7.14 -6.13
CA TYR A 72 -3.94 -8.05 -5.54
C TYR A 72 -4.15 -8.33 -4.04
N ALA A 73 -4.79 -7.41 -3.32
CA ALA A 73 -5.04 -7.53 -1.89
C ALA A 73 -6.31 -8.31 -1.55
N GLU A 74 -7.26 -8.46 -2.47
CA GLU A 74 -8.58 -9.03 -2.15
C GLU A 74 -9.07 -10.10 -3.14
N GLU A 75 -8.67 -10.02 -4.42
CA GLU A 75 -9.33 -10.77 -5.50
C GLU A 75 -8.40 -11.70 -6.28
N CYS A 76 -7.10 -11.38 -6.36
CA CYS A 76 -6.17 -12.06 -7.24
C CYS A 76 -5.85 -13.48 -6.74
N ILE A 77 -6.28 -14.49 -7.49
CA ILE A 77 -6.03 -15.90 -7.19
C ILE A 77 -4.54 -16.27 -7.09
N PHE A 78 -3.67 -15.49 -7.72
CA PHE A 78 -2.22 -15.71 -7.68
C PHE A 78 -1.54 -15.01 -6.49
N ALA A 79 -2.25 -14.12 -5.80
CA ALA A 79 -1.76 -13.33 -4.70
C ALA A 79 -2.49 -13.65 -3.38
N VAL A 80 -3.09 -14.84 -3.25
CA VAL A 80 -3.85 -15.24 -2.06
C VAL A 80 -3.03 -15.14 -0.78
N SER A 81 -1.72 -15.40 -0.82
CA SER A 81 -0.82 -15.23 0.34
C SER A 81 -0.54 -13.77 0.70
N TRP A 82 -0.82 -12.84 -0.22
CA TRP A 82 -0.71 -11.39 -0.08
C TRP A 82 -2.07 -10.72 0.15
N HIS A 83 -3.15 -11.50 0.21
CA HIS A 83 -4.45 -10.93 0.54
C HIS A 83 -4.36 -10.28 1.91
N MET A 84 -4.69 -9.00 1.94
CA MET A 84 -4.67 -8.20 3.16
C MET A 84 -5.61 -8.87 4.16
N ARG A 85 -5.09 -9.24 5.33
CA ARG A 85 -5.97 -9.43 6.47
C ARG A 85 -6.57 -8.08 6.83
N LYS A 86 -7.83 -8.11 7.27
CA LYS A 86 -8.55 -6.93 7.75
C LYS A 86 -7.60 -6.08 8.59
N PRO A 87 -7.39 -4.79 8.26
CA PRO A 87 -6.39 -3.99 8.95
C PRO A 87 -6.80 -3.83 10.42
N ALA A 88 -5.84 -3.47 11.27
CA ALA A 88 -6.13 -3.23 12.68
C ALA A 88 -7.31 -2.24 12.85
N PRO A 89 -8.16 -2.36 13.90
CA PRO A 89 -9.44 -1.64 14.00
C PRO A 89 -9.34 -0.13 13.81
N ASN A 90 -8.19 0.47 14.13
CA ASN A 90 -7.89 1.88 13.94
C ASN A 90 -7.74 2.31 12.47
N PHE A 91 -7.58 1.39 11.52
CA PHE A 91 -7.40 1.64 10.09
C PHE A 91 -8.60 1.23 9.22
N GLU A 92 -9.63 0.59 9.80
CA GLU A 92 -10.83 0.17 9.05
C GLU A 92 -11.54 1.35 8.36
N GLN A 93 -11.57 2.53 8.97
CA GLN A 93 -12.22 3.73 8.41
C GLN A 93 -11.52 4.25 7.15
N GLU A 94 -10.18 4.30 7.15
CA GLU A 94 -9.38 4.69 5.99
C GLU A 94 -9.48 3.64 4.87
N TRP A 95 -9.50 2.36 5.25
CA TRP A 95 -9.68 1.22 4.34
C TRP A 95 -11.04 1.27 3.63
N LEU A 96 -12.13 1.45 4.39
CA LEU A 96 -13.50 1.50 3.85
C LEU A 96 -13.76 2.71 2.93
N LYS A 97 -13.04 3.81 3.10
CA LYS A 97 -13.17 5.01 2.25
C LYS A 97 -12.47 4.86 0.90
N LYS A 98 -11.38 4.09 0.83
CA LYS A 98 -10.61 3.89 -0.41
C LYS A 98 -11.08 2.72 -1.26
N ASN A 99 -11.72 1.72 -0.65
CA ASN A 99 -12.20 0.51 -1.37
C ASN A 99 -13.66 0.62 -1.85
N ARG A 100 -14.34 1.74 -1.59
CA ARG A 100 -15.71 2.05 -2.08
C ARG A 100 -15.73 3.29 -2.98
N GLN A 101 -14.97 3.27 -4.06
CA GLN A 101 -15.18 4.16 -5.21
C GLN A 101 -15.34 3.35 -6.48
#